data_AF-A0A1Z9LTF9-F1
#
_entry.id   AF-A0A1Z9LTF9-F1
#
_cell.length_a   1.000
_cell.length_b   1.000
_cell.length_c   1.000
_cell.angle_alpha   90.00
_cell.angle_beta   90.00
_cell.angle_gamma   90.00
#
_symmetry.space_group_name_H-M   'P 1'
#
loop_
_entity.id
_entity.type
_entity.pdbx_description
1 polymer ?
#
loop_
_entity_poly.entity_id
_entity_poly.type
_entity_poly.pdbx_seq_one_letter_code
_entity_poly.pdbx_strand_id
1 'polypeptide(L)'
;MSSWAKTDSGGSAPLWSLLYVNKSPTAANMHTGNAAAAGKLYKNETFSQFITGAKLGLFNISASEASAGQLSQDGSTLLKVTGAHSGWVLRKQGSGGRASRVQAETLVCLTSN
;
A
#
# COMPACT_ATOMS: atom_id res chain seq x y z
N MET A 1 -22.01 0.85 -2.89
CA MET A 1 -20.74 0.63 -2.17
C MET A 1 -19.89 1.85 -2.40
N SER A 2 -19.36 2.48 -1.33
CA SER A 2 -18.39 3.56 -1.52
C SER A 2 -17.15 3.00 -2.21
N SER A 3 -16.50 3.80 -3.05
CA SER A 3 -15.31 3.42 -3.81
C SER A 3 -14.09 3.14 -2.92
N TRP A 4 -14.12 3.59 -1.66
CA TRP A 4 -13.18 3.34 -0.56
C TRP A 4 -13.84 3.76 0.77
N ALA A 5 -13.19 3.47 1.89
CA ALA A 5 -13.49 4.05 3.20
C ALA A 5 -12.19 4.51 3.88
N LYS A 6 -12.31 5.18 5.04
CA LYS A 6 -11.14 5.71 5.77
C LYS A 6 -10.47 4.71 6.70
N THR A 7 -11.16 3.63 7.06
CA THR A 7 -10.63 2.60 7.96
C THR A 7 -9.43 1.90 7.32
N ASP A 8 -8.35 1.71 8.07
CA ASP A 8 -7.21 0.92 7.62
C ASP A 8 -7.55 -0.58 7.60
N SER A 9 -8.16 -1.03 6.51
CA SER A 9 -8.46 -2.43 6.23
C SER A 9 -8.51 -2.68 4.72
N GLY A 10 -8.20 -3.90 4.27
CA GLY A 10 -8.28 -4.28 2.86
C GLY A 10 -9.69 -4.15 2.28
N GLY A 11 -10.74 -4.38 3.10
CA GLY A 11 -12.13 -4.16 2.70
C GLY A 11 -12.51 -2.67 2.52
N SER A 12 -11.72 -1.75 3.06
CA SER A 12 -11.90 -0.30 2.91
C SER A 12 -11.02 0.30 1.81
N ALA A 13 -10.03 -0.44 1.33
CA ALA A 13 -9.11 0.01 0.31
C ALA A 13 -9.81 0.26 -1.03
N PRO A 14 -9.37 1.24 -1.84
CA PRO A 14 -9.93 1.50 -3.16
C PRO A 14 -9.69 0.30 -4.08
N LEU A 15 -10.74 -0.47 -4.35
CA LEU A 15 -10.63 -1.72 -5.12
C LEU A 15 -10.09 -1.49 -6.55
N TRP A 16 -10.35 -0.31 -7.11
CA TRP A 16 -9.84 0.11 -8.42
C TRP A 16 -8.33 0.34 -8.47
N SER A 17 -7.64 0.47 -7.33
CA SER A 17 -6.17 0.60 -7.29
C SER A 17 -5.46 -0.63 -7.87
N LEU A 18 -6.13 -1.79 -7.91
CA LEU A 18 -5.65 -2.99 -8.59
C LEU A 18 -5.45 -2.77 -10.10
N LEU A 19 -6.20 -1.86 -10.71
CA LEU A 19 -6.06 -1.52 -12.12
C LEU A 19 -4.74 -0.79 -12.41
N TYR A 20 -4.26 0.06 -11.49
CA TYR A 20 -2.96 0.75 -11.62
C TYR A 20 -1.78 -0.22 -11.71
N VAL A 21 -1.99 -1.44 -11.24
CA VAL A 21 -0.97 -2.48 -11.13
C VAL A 21 -1.32 -3.69 -12.01
N ASN A 22 -2.21 -3.48 -12.99
CA ASN A 22 -2.66 -4.45 -13.99
C ASN A 22 -3.18 -5.77 -13.39
N LYS A 23 -4.03 -5.65 -12.36
CA LYS A 23 -4.70 -6.77 -11.70
C LYS A 23 -6.20 -6.57 -11.71
N SER A 24 -6.96 -7.67 -11.75
CA SER A 24 -8.42 -7.60 -11.69
C SER A 24 -8.88 -7.03 -10.34
N PRO A 25 -9.84 -6.08 -10.32
CA PRO A 25 -10.33 -5.43 -9.11
C PRO A 25 -11.26 -6.37 -8.33
N THR A 26 -10.67 -7.35 -7.65
CA THR A 26 -11.41 -8.40 -6.92
C THR A 26 -10.89 -8.52 -5.49
N ALA A 27 -11.75 -8.99 -4.58
CA ALA A 27 -11.36 -9.32 -3.21
C ALA A 27 -10.20 -10.34 -3.16
N ALA A 28 -10.11 -11.20 -4.17
CA ALA A 28 -9.01 -12.14 -4.35
C ALA A 28 -7.65 -11.47 -4.58
N ASN A 29 -7.57 -10.22 -5.05
CA ASN A 29 -6.30 -9.50 -5.19
C ASN A 29 -6.10 -8.41 -4.12
N MET A 30 -7.17 -7.90 -3.50
CA MET A 30 -7.05 -6.82 -2.50
C MET A 30 -6.78 -7.30 -1.08
N HIS A 31 -7.34 -8.44 -0.65
CA HIS A 31 -7.57 -8.81 0.76
C HIS A 31 -8.80 -8.10 1.37
N THR A 32 -9.54 -8.78 2.26
CA THR A 32 -10.75 -8.25 2.92
C THR A 32 -10.58 -8.04 4.43
N GLY A 33 -9.48 -8.50 5.02
CA GLY A 33 -9.17 -8.33 6.44
C GLY A 33 -8.35 -7.07 6.73
N ASN A 34 -7.85 -6.97 7.96
CA ASN A 34 -7.09 -5.82 8.50
C ASN A 34 -5.56 -6.07 8.55
N ALA A 35 -5.09 -7.22 8.07
CA ALA A 35 -3.68 -7.60 8.04
C ALA A 35 -3.19 -7.76 6.59
N ALA A 36 -1.87 -7.74 6.37
CA ALA A 36 -1.35 -8.13 5.07
C ALA A 36 -1.64 -9.61 4.80
N ALA A 37 -1.89 -9.95 3.54
CA ALA A 37 -2.04 -11.32 3.10
C ALA A 37 -1.12 -11.61 1.91
N ALA A 38 -0.54 -12.81 1.90
CA ALA A 38 0.37 -13.24 0.84
C ALA A 38 -0.28 -13.13 -0.54
N GLY A 39 0.45 -12.54 -1.49
CA GLY A 39 -0.02 -12.35 -2.86
C GLY A 39 -1.22 -11.40 -3.00
N LYS A 40 -1.48 -10.52 -2.03
CA LYS A 40 -2.50 -9.45 -2.12
C LYS A 40 -1.83 -8.08 -2.18
N LEU A 41 -2.58 -7.04 -2.58
CA LEU A 41 -2.05 -5.68 -2.67
C LEU A 41 -2.01 -4.96 -1.31
N TYR A 42 -3.05 -5.10 -0.49
CA TYR A 42 -3.16 -4.40 0.79
C TYR A 42 -2.02 -4.82 1.73
N LYS A 43 -1.32 -3.80 2.28
CA LYS A 43 -0.17 -3.94 3.18
C LYS A 43 0.95 -4.86 2.68
N ASN A 44 1.05 -5.10 1.36
CA ASN A 44 2.10 -5.99 0.87
C ASN A 44 3.48 -5.33 0.91
N GLU A 45 4.32 -5.86 1.80
CA GLU A 45 5.69 -5.43 2.00
C GLU A 45 6.70 -6.47 1.51
N THR A 46 6.23 -7.53 0.87
CA THR A 46 7.09 -8.63 0.45
C THR A 46 7.46 -8.50 -1.02
N PHE A 47 8.75 -8.64 -1.29
CA PHE A 47 9.29 -8.57 -2.64
C PHE A 47 8.74 -9.72 -3.51
N SER A 48 8.34 -9.41 -4.75
CA SER A 48 7.90 -10.39 -5.74
C SER A 48 6.67 -11.22 -5.38
N GLN A 49 5.97 -10.93 -4.27
CA GLN A 49 4.78 -11.67 -3.84
C GLN A 49 3.53 -11.28 -4.64
N PHE A 50 3.33 -9.98 -4.88
CA PHE A 50 2.17 -9.50 -5.61
C PHE A 50 2.47 -9.24 -7.11
N ILE A 51 3.63 -8.62 -7.39
CA ILE A 51 4.17 -8.41 -8.72
C ILE A 51 5.65 -8.77 -8.75
N THR A 52 6.06 -9.54 -9.75
CA THR A 52 7.46 -9.96 -9.95
C THR A 52 8.39 -8.76 -10.13
N GLY A 53 9.57 -8.81 -9.48
CA GLY A 53 10.61 -7.81 -9.65
C GLY A 53 10.44 -6.51 -8.84
N ALA A 54 9.36 -6.39 -8.05
CA ALA A 54 9.15 -5.25 -7.15
C ALA A 54 8.53 -5.67 -5.81
N LYS A 55 8.74 -4.82 -4.80
CA LYS A 55 7.95 -4.81 -3.56
C LYS A 55 6.88 -3.74 -3.75
N LEU A 56 5.62 -4.15 -3.85
CA LEU A 56 4.49 -3.27 -4.16
C LEU A 56 3.37 -3.50 -3.16
N GLY A 57 2.90 -2.44 -2.50
CA GLY A 57 1.81 -2.51 -1.55
C GLY A 57 0.97 -1.24 -1.53
N LEU A 58 -0.28 -1.38 -1.09
CA LEU A 58 -1.20 -0.28 -0.83
C LEU A 58 -1.41 -0.13 0.68
N PHE A 59 -1.26 1.08 1.17
CA PHE A 59 -1.28 1.40 2.60
C PHE A 59 -2.21 2.58 2.86
N ASN A 60 -2.86 2.59 4.03
CA ASN A 60 -3.63 3.74 4.49
C ASN A 60 -2.75 4.55 5.45
N ILE A 61 -2.09 5.59 4.92
CA ILE A 61 -1.05 6.37 5.60
C ILE A 61 -1.69 7.51 6.39
N SER A 62 -1.45 7.59 7.69
CA SER A 62 -1.88 8.73 8.52
C SER A 62 -1.04 9.99 8.27
N ALA A 63 -1.49 11.15 8.75
CA ALA A 63 -0.71 12.40 8.63
C ALA A 63 0.66 12.30 9.33
N SER A 64 0.73 11.60 10.46
CA SER A 64 1.99 11.34 11.17
C SER A 64 2.92 10.43 10.37
N GLU A 65 2.40 9.37 9.76
CA GLU A 65 3.19 8.44 8.94
C GLU A 65 3.62 9.05 7.61
N ALA A 66 2.84 9.97 7.02
CA ALA A 66 3.26 10.74 5.85
C ALA A 66 4.54 11.55 6.12
N SER A 67 4.71 11.99 7.37
CA SER A 67 5.85 12.79 7.82
C SER A 67 7.02 11.92 8.29
N ALA A 68 6.76 10.86 9.06
CA ALA A 68 7.77 10.05 9.73
C ALA A 68 8.11 8.72 9.02
N GLY A 69 7.28 8.29 8.08
CA GLY A 69 7.26 6.91 7.56
C GLY A 69 6.25 6.04 8.32
N GLN A 70 5.76 5.00 7.64
CA GLN A 70 4.88 3.99 8.23
C GLN A 70 5.74 2.84 8.77
N LEU A 71 5.40 2.30 9.94
CA LEU A 71 6.09 1.11 10.45
C LEU A 71 5.71 -0.13 9.61
N SER A 72 6.69 -0.97 9.29
CA SER A 72 6.44 -2.27 8.65
C SER A 72 5.57 -3.16 9.52
N GLN A 73 4.91 -4.14 8.90
CA GLN A 73 3.98 -5.03 9.62
C GLN A 73 4.65 -5.78 10.78
N ASP A 74 5.93 -6.12 10.65
CA ASP A 74 6.74 -6.80 11.66
C ASP A 74 7.37 -5.84 12.70
N GLY A 75 7.15 -4.53 12.58
CA GLY A 75 7.70 -3.53 13.48
C GLY A 75 9.19 -3.24 13.29
N SER A 76 9.86 -3.86 12.31
CA SER A 76 11.33 -3.83 12.21
C SER A 76 11.89 -2.62 11.45
N THR A 77 11.10 -2.00 10.57
CA THR A 77 11.58 -0.96 9.65
C THR A 77 10.56 0.14 9.41
N LEU A 78 11.02 1.39 9.28
CA LEU A 78 10.19 2.48 8.80
C LEU A 78 10.16 2.48 7.26
N LEU A 79 8.98 2.21 6.72
CA LEU A 79 8.69 2.28 5.30
C LEU A 79 8.58 3.75 4.87
N LYS A 80 9.59 4.17 4.11
CA LYS A 80 9.62 5.52 3.52
C LYS A 80 8.43 5.73 2.58
N VAL A 81 7.66 6.79 2.81
CA VAL A 81 6.55 7.29 1.97
C VAL A 81 6.72 8.78 1.63
N THR A 82 7.98 9.26 1.60
CA THR A 82 8.30 10.68 1.40
C THR A 82 7.61 11.25 0.16
N GLY A 83 6.94 12.38 0.34
CA GLY A 83 6.20 13.08 -0.71
C GLY A 83 4.76 12.61 -0.91
N ALA A 84 4.30 11.60 -0.18
CA ALA A 84 2.89 11.22 -0.13
C ALA A 84 2.10 12.05 0.89
N HIS A 85 0.78 12.13 0.70
CA HIS A 85 -0.17 12.70 1.65
C HIS A 85 -0.85 11.61 2.47
N SER A 86 -1.57 12.02 3.52
CA SER A 86 -2.43 11.12 4.27
C SER A 86 -3.52 10.52 3.39
N GLY A 87 -3.74 9.20 3.52
CA GLY A 87 -4.76 8.46 2.80
C GLY A 87 -4.23 7.18 2.14
N TRP A 88 -4.86 6.76 1.03
CA TRP A 88 -4.49 5.53 0.34
C TRP A 88 -3.28 5.77 -0.57
N VAL A 89 -2.14 5.20 -0.21
CA VAL A 89 -0.85 5.40 -0.87
C VAL A 89 -0.34 4.09 -1.45
N LEU A 90 -0.06 4.10 -2.74
CA LEU A 90 0.62 3.01 -3.45
C LEU A 90 2.12 3.19 -3.30
N ARG A 91 2.79 2.21 -2.68
CA ARG A 91 4.24 2.23 -2.46
C ARG A 91 4.90 1.13 -3.29
N LYS A 92 5.88 1.51 -4.10
CA LYS A 92 6.68 0.62 -4.93
C LYS A 92 8.16 0.78 -4.62
N GLN A 93 8.83 -0.32 -4.33
CA GLN A 93 10.27 -0.38 -4.14
C GLN A 93 10.88 -1.39 -5.11
N GLY A 94 11.99 -1.01 -5.75
CA GLY A 94 12.75 -1.88 -6.64
C GLY A 94 13.54 -2.97 -5.92
N SER A 95 14.38 -3.70 -6.65
CA SER A 95 15.29 -4.72 -6.12
C SER A 95 16.70 -4.57 -6.67
N GLY A 96 17.65 -5.35 -6.11
CA GLY A 96 19.06 -5.29 -6.47
C GLY A 96 19.61 -3.87 -6.33
N GLY A 97 20.31 -3.37 -7.34
CA GLY A 97 20.80 -1.98 -7.38
C GLY A 97 19.71 -0.90 -7.35
N ARG A 98 18.42 -1.27 -7.40
CA ARG A 98 17.27 -0.38 -7.26
C ARG A 98 16.52 -0.55 -5.94
N ALA A 99 17.04 -1.34 -4.99
CA ALA A 99 16.41 -1.56 -3.70
C ALA A 99 16.18 -0.25 -2.92
N SER A 100 17.04 0.75 -3.09
CA SER A 100 16.87 2.08 -2.46
C SER A 100 15.91 3.01 -3.22
N ARG A 101 15.41 2.61 -4.40
CA ARG A 101 14.45 3.40 -5.18
C ARG A 101 13.05 3.08 -4.72
N VAL A 102 12.51 3.97 -3.90
CA VAL A 102 11.13 3.92 -3.40
C VAL A 102 10.33 5.02 -4.10
N GLN A 103 9.18 4.65 -4.66
CA GLN A 103 8.17 5.56 -5.18
C GLN A 103 6.91 5.40 -4.32
N ALA A 104 6.32 6.51 -3.92
CA ALA A 104 5.05 6.56 -3.22
C ALA A 104 4.11 7.48 -3.98
N GLU A 105 2.89 7.01 -4.26
CA GLU A 105 1.87 7.73 -5.00
C GLU A 105 0.59 7.77 -4.16
N THR A 106 0.05 8.96 -3.91
CA THR A 106 -1.22 9.09 -3.19
C THR A 106 -2.36 8.93 -4.18
N LEU A 107 -3.15 7.86 -4.03
CA LEU A 107 -4.31 7.57 -4.88
C LEU A 107 -5.57 8.26 -4.37
N VAL A 108 -5.72 8.33 -3.04
CA VAL A 108 -6.84 8.99 -2.38
C VAL A 108 -6.30 9.77 -1.19
N CYS A 109 -6.50 11.08 -1.19
CA CYS A 109 -6.18 11.92 -0.03
C CYS A 109 -7.32 11.84 1.00
N LEU A 110 -6.97 11.58 2.26
CA LEU A 110 -7.89 11.55 3.38
C LEU A 110 -7.49 12.62 4.41
N THR A 111 -8.50 13.32 4.94
CA THR A 111 -8.32 14.28 6.03
C THR A 111 -8.15 13.60 7.39
N SER A 112 -8.61 12.35 7.52
CA SER A 112 -8.43 11.49 8.70
C SER A 112 -8.56 10.02 8.31
N ASN A 113 -7.88 9.15 9.05
CA ASN A 113 -7.86 7.70 8.87
C ASN A 113 -7.32 7.03 10.14
#